data_AF-A0A7S3Q263-F1
#
_entry.id   AF-A0A7S3Q263-F1
#
_cell.length_a   1.000
_cell.length_b   1.000
_cell.length_c   1.000
_cell.angle_alpha   90.00
_cell.angle_beta   90.00
_cell.angle_gamma   90.00
#
_symmetry.space_group_name_H-M   'P 1'
#
loop_
_entity.id
_entity.type
_entity.pdbx_description
1 polymer ?
#
loop_
_entity_poly.entity_id
_entity_poly.type
_entity_poly.pdbx_seq_one_letter_code
_entity_poly.pdbx_strand_id
1 'polypeptide(L)'
;MKKWFLQTIFIRILSVVLFASTTSTSILRPCEGRPTSIERDAVTDSTDARPSANETDTDTTDTTDTTDTTDTTDTDNPNKECRNDWTYRISRPGTNSKEVWCKWLDDRGVLHRNRLCNSWNNERLVKEACPDSCGLCGDNNDNDNDNVFHDDVDGIIPPPSMSPIHEPEVDIPPPPPRVMTKQGLILGLHEREASVDHFKDSASWFYNYGQRASKWQGEWADAHGIEYVPMITKGYLTRPESWRDISCYFNSTWPTCTQQDVIDTIRTSIGERAIAPKFLIGFNEMYNNPPPIDLTPEVAAFYWGKYVQPAAIANKLILVSPTTAHSQKGMAWYTTFLKRCYDNRNDPQYPCDVEVIQRLAVHEYECTSSVWDTSYGTWSSSNIITNLSNSMGTYGGKDKNYWSSYFQNRALWVTEMNCYWESEAPHLDSREQCLRITGQKWQTYGSGPLVKINSMENIERYAWWDTWHPEIKPNYLTYLGGQLTPIGRGYMSPGDPSVNCDIPGVKYYAKDASLTGPAELFTCFGTGTEMIR
;
A
#
# COMPACT_ATOMS: atom_id res chain seq x y z
N MET A 1 45.13 61.75 -25.66
CA MET A 1 46.50 61.29 -25.34
C MET A 1 46.45 59.87 -24.80
N LYS A 2 47.29 58.98 -25.36
CA LYS A 2 48.17 57.99 -24.67
C LYS A 2 47.53 57.05 -23.61
N LYS A 3 47.40 55.74 -23.89
CA LYS A 3 48.41 54.64 -23.71
C LYS A 3 48.42 54.09 -22.25
N TRP A 4 48.13 52.80 -22.03
CA TRP A 4 49.11 51.68 -21.84
C TRP A 4 49.92 51.82 -20.51
N PHE A 5 50.23 50.80 -19.69
CA PHE A 5 50.17 49.32 -19.80
C PHE A 5 50.46 48.64 -18.42
N LEU A 6 50.21 47.32 -18.30
CA LEU A 6 50.76 46.35 -17.28
C LEU A 6 50.43 46.61 -15.78
N GLN A 7 50.10 45.61 -14.94
CA GLN A 7 50.79 44.36 -14.57
C GLN A 7 49.78 43.33 -13.93
N THR A 8 50.02 42.05 -13.59
CA THR A 8 51.02 40.99 -13.94
C THR A 8 50.65 39.65 -13.24
N ILE A 9 50.76 38.48 -13.91
CA ILE A 9 50.84 37.07 -13.38
C ILE A 9 49.57 36.51 -12.65
N PHE A 10 48.97 35.38 -13.06
CA PHE A 10 49.51 34.01 -12.94
C PHE A 10 49.03 33.05 -14.03
N ILE A 11 49.97 32.31 -14.63
CA ILE A 11 49.70 31.12 -15.46
C ILE A 11 49.92 29.88 -14.60
N ARG A 12 48.97 28.93 -14.59
CA ARG A 12 49.24 27.55 -14.16
C ARG A 12 49.06 26.60 -15.34
N ILE A 13 50.12 25.87 -15.61
CA ILE A 13 50.17 24.79 -16.60
C ILE A 13 49.35 23.62 -16.05
N LEU A 14 48.41 23.11 -16.85
CA LEU A 14 47.64 21.91 -16.53
C LEU A 14 48.43 20.68 -17.00
N SER A 15 49.08 19.98 -16.07
CA SER A 15 49.66 18.67 -16.37
C SER A 15 48.54 17.64 -16.51
N VAL A 16 48.27 17.21 -17.74
CA VAL A 16 47.33 16.12 -18.03
C VAL A 16 47.96 14.80 -17.60
N VAL A 17 47.56 14.30 -16.42
CA VAL A 17 47.83 12.93 -16.01
C VAL A 17 46.74 12.03 -16.58
N LEU A 18 47.11 11.23 -17.60
CA LEU A 18 46.28 10.17 -18.14
C LEU A 18 46.14 9.04 -17.12
N PHE A 19 45.11 9.11 -16.27
CA PHE A 19 44.56 7.92 -15.64
C PHE A 19 43.66 7.21 -16.65
N ALA A 20 44.11 6.06 -17.13
CA ALA A 20 43.26 5.13 -17.87
C ALA A 20 42.20 4.57 -16.93
N SER A 21 41.02 5.20 -16.92
CA SER A 21 39.83 4.61 -16.31
C SER A 21 39.47 3.36 -17.10
N THR A 22 39.65 2.18 -16.52
CA THR A 22 39.12 0.93 -17.04
C THR A 22 37.60 0.97 -16.89
N THR A 23 36.90 1.45 -17.91
CA THR A 23 35.45 1.32 -18.00
C THR A 23 35.10 -0.17 -18.03
N SER A 24 34.65 -0.67 -16.90
CA SER A 24 34.03 -1.99 -16.82
C SER A 24 32.76 -1.96 -17.65
N THR A 25 32.83 -2.49 -18.88
CA THR A 25 31.65 -2.74 -19.71
C THR A 25 30.84 -3.84 -19.04
N SER A 26 29.76 -3.45 -18.36
CA SER A 26 28.76 -4.37 -17.83
C SER A 26 28.09 -5.10 -19.00
N ILE A 27 28.52 -6.35 -19.24
CA ILE A 27 27.99 -7.17 -20.33
C ILE A 27 26.57 -7.62 -19.96
N LEU A 28 25.58 -6.89 -20.49
CA LEU A 28 24.17 -7.24 -20.42
C LEU A 28 23.94 -8.59 -21.13
N ARG A 29 23.28 -9.55 -20.45
CA ARG A 29 22.91 -10.85 -21.03
C ARG A 29 21.49 -11.25 -20.62
N PRO A 30 20.71 -11.89 -21.51
CA PRO A 30 19.44 -12.52 -21.14
C PRO A 30 19.68 -13.72 -20.22
N CYS A 31 18.73 -13.97 -19.31
CA CYS A 31 18.82 -15.04 -18.31
C CYS A 31 18.24 -16.36 -18.85
N GLU A 32 18.96 -17.05 -19.73
CA GLU A 32 18.62 -18.41 -20.16
C GLU A 32 19.30 -19.46 -19.26
N GLY A 33 18.69 -19.72 -18.10
CA GLY A 33 19.12 -20.77 -17.18
C GLY A 33 18.58 -22.14 -17.58
N ARG A 34 19.39 -22.96 -18.25
CA ARG A 34 19.07 -24.38 -18.52
C ARG A 34 19.37 -25.21 -17.26
N PRO A 35 18.41 -25.95 -16.67
CA PRO A 35 18.67 -26.74 -15.47
C PRO A 35 19.52 -27.96 -15.82
N THR A 36 20.76 -28.02 -15.30
CA THR A 36 21.56 -29.25 -15.27
C THR A 36 21.15 -30.09 -14.07
N SER A 37 20.66 -31.30 -14.32
CA SER A 37 20.34 -32.29 -13.30
C SER A 37 21.58 -32.68 -12.51
N ILE A 38 21.52 -32.60 -11.17
CA ILE A 38 22.55 -33.14 -10.27
C ILE A 38 22.12 -34.55 -9.88
N GLU A 39 22.86 -35.55 -10.33
CA GLU A 39 22.74 -36.93 -9.83
C GLU A 39 23.27 -37.00 -8.38
N ARG A 40 22.61 -37.80 -7.54
CA ARG A 40 23.07 -38.10 -6.19
C ARG A 40 23.82 -39.42 -6.19
N ASP A 41 25.14 -39.38 -6.08
CA ASP A 41 25.91 -40.55 -5.70
C ASP A 41 25.72 -40.85 -4.20
N ALA A 42 25.45 -42.11 -3.89
CA ALA A 42 25.35 -42.61 -2.53
C ALA A 42 26.75 -42.98 -2.01
N VAL A 43 27.07 -42.59 -0.77
CA VAL A 43 28.27 -43.06 -0.05
C VAL A 43 27.84 -43.73 1.25
N THR A 44 28.48 -44.87 1.52
CA THR A 44 28.08 -45.85 2.54
C THR A 44 28.69 -45.61 3.92
N ASP A 45 27.93 -46.10 4.90
CA ASP A 45 28.23 -46.50 6.27
C ASP A 45 29.70 -46.76 6.69
N SER A 46 30.02 -46.42 7.95
CA SER A 46 31.18 -46.92 8.72
C SER A 46 31.01 -46.59 10.22
N THR A 47 31.18 -47.60 11.08
CA THR A 47 30.89 -47.54 12.52
C THR A 47 32.11 -47.26 13.43
N ASP A 48 31.80 -46.99 14.70
CA ASP A 48 32.57 -47.25 15.94
C ASP A 48 33.95 -46.60 16.21
N ALA A 49 34.04 -45.86 17.33
CA ALA A 49 34.90 -46.22 18.47
C ALA A 49 34.64 -45.37 19.74
N ARG A 50 34.57 -46.02 20.91
CA ARG A 50 34.63 -45.45 22.28
C ARG A 50 35.86 -46.07 22.99
N PRO A 51 36.68 -45.32 23.75
CA PRO A 51 36.61 -45.28 25.25
C PRO A 51 37.13 -43.93 25.84
N SER A 52 37.44 -43.77 27.15
CA SER A 52 36.66 -44.00 28.40
C SER A 52 37.40 -43.44 29.63
N ALA A 53 36.65 -42.98 30.66
CA ALA A 53 36.98 -42.83 32.10
C ALA A 53 38.11 -41.89 32.62
N ASN A 54 37.73 -40.99 33.56
CA ASN A 54 38.22 -40.80 34.96
C ASN A 54 37.72 -39.42 35.48
N GLU A 55 37.06 -39.27 36.64
CA GLU A 55 37.58 -39.22 38.05
C GLU A 55 38.55 -38.04 38.30
N THR A 56 38.47 -37.22 39.36
CA THR A 56 37.84 -37.35 40.71
C THR A 56 37.64 -35.98 41.43
N ASP A 57 36.89 -35.97 42.57
CA ASP A 57 37.06 -35.11 43.79
C ASP A 57 36.87 -33.55 43.74
N THR A 58 36.45 -32.82 44.80
CA THR A 58 35.96 -33.14 46.18
C THR A 58 35.19 -31.95 46.81
N ASP A 59 34.14 -32.26 47.58
CA ASP A 59 33.81 -31.83 48.97
C ASP A 59 33.81 -30.33 49.41
N THR A 60 32.68 -29.86 49.99
CA THR A 60 32.57 -29.41 51.41
C THR A 60 31.15 -28.94 51.83
N THR A 61 30.89 -29.01 53.15
CA THR A 61 29.65 -28.70 53.92
C THR A 61 29.43 -27.17 54.12
N ASP A 62 28.40 -26.60 54.78
CA ASP A 62 27.56 -27.06 55.91
C ASP A 62 26.23 -26.25 56.10
N THR A 63 25.44 -26.68 57.10
CA THR A 63 24.17 -26.16 57.68
C THR A 63 24.25 -24.70 58.22
N THR A 64 23.18 -23.91 58.44
CA THR A 64 21.97 -24.04 59.30
C THR A 64 20.91 -22.95 58.96
N ASP A 65 19.59 -23.23 58.97
CA ASP A 65 18.56 -22.97 60.03
C ASP A 65 18.03 -21.52 60.17
N THR A 66 16.72 -21.29 59.97
CA THR A 66 15.83 -20.50 60.87
C THR A 66 14.34 -20.49 60.46
N THR A 67 13.52 -20.63 61.50
CA THR A 67 12.05 -20.73 61.62
C THR A 67 11.14 -19.64 61.01
N ASP A 68 10.04 -20.11 60.38
CA ASP A 68 8.63 -19.92 60.80
C ASP A 68 8.01 -18.50 60.97
N THR A 69 6.94 -18.21 60.21
CA THR A 69 5.71 -17.55 60.71
C THR A 69 4.53 -17.68 59.74
N THR A 70 3.31 -17.67 60.28
CA THR A 70 2.05 -18.13 59.66
C THR A 70 1.13 -17.00 59.15
N ASP A 71 0.12 -17.41 58.36
CA ASP A 71 -1.17 -16.72 58.12
C ASP A 71 -1.13 -15.42 57.27
N THR A 72 -2.14 -15.07 56.46
CA THR A 72 -3.54 -15.54 56.38
C THR A 72 -4.05 -15.69 54.94
N THR A 73 -5.06 -16.55 54.81
CA THR A 73 -6.10 -16.62 53.76
C THR A 73 -6.34 -15.40 52.87
N ASP A 74 -6.44 -15.62 51.56
CA ASP A 74 -7.62 -15.18 50.79
C ASP A 74 -8.08 -16.32 49.86
N THR A 75 -9.38 -16.44 49.64
CA THR A 75 -10.00 -17.69 49.16
C THR A 75 -9.86 -17.92 47.66
N ASP A 76 -9.36 -19.10 47.29
CA ASP A 76 -9.44 -19.62 45.92
C ASP A 76 -10.89 -19.58 45.39
N ASN A 77 -11.05 -19.04 44.18
CA ASN A 77 -12.20 -19.31 43.33
C ASN A 77 -11.80 -20.40 42.31
N PRO A 78 -12.08 -21.68 42.57
CA PRO A 78 -11.60 -22.79 41.74
C PRO A 78 -12.25 -22.87 40.35
N ASN A 79 -13.20 -21.99 40.01
CA ASN A 79 -13.92 -22.01 38.74
C ASN A 79 -13.30 -21.13 37.64
N LYS A 80 -12.02 -20.75 37.73
CA LYS A 80 -11.31 -20.00 36.67
C LYS A 80 -10.14 -20.77 36.04
N GLU A 81 -10.26 -22.10 35.95
CA GLU A 81 -9.40 -22.91 35.07
C GLU A 81 -9.87 -22.83 33.60
N CYS A 82 -9.39 -21.81 32.88
CA CYS A 82 -9.42 -21.83 31.41
C CYS A 82 -8.50 -22.96 30.90
N ARG A 83 -9.08 -23.95 30.22
CA ARG A 83 -8.36 -25.11 29.69
C ARG A 83 -7.52 -24.79 28.45
N ASN A 84 -6.28 -24.37 28.65
CA ASN A 84 -5.23 -24.45 27.64
C ASN A 84 -3.82 -24.37 28.27
N ASP A 85 -3.22 -25.54 28.57
CA ASP A 85 -1.89 -25.74 29.19
C ASP A 85 -0.67 -25.22 28.38
N TRP A 86 -0.89 -24.38 27.39
CA TRP A 86 0.14 -23.95 26.44
C TRP A 86 0.95 -22.77 26.97
N THR A 87 1.97 -23.08 27.78
CA THR A 87 3.02 -22.10 28.11
C THR A 87 4.00 -21.95 26.94
N TYR A 88 4.05 -20.76 26.34
CA TYR A 88 5.02 -20.47 25.27
C TYR A 88 6.28 -19.81 25.83
N ARG A 89 7.44 -20.27 25.34
CA ARG A 89 8.77 -19.76 25.69
C ARG A 89 9.27 -18.82 24.59
N ILE A 90 9.49 -17.56 24.93
CA ILE A 90 10.09 -16.57 24.01
C ILE A 90 11.57 -16.41 24.37
N SER A 91 12.45 -16.82 23.46
CA SER A 91 13.90 -16.59 23.57
C SER A 91 14.31 -15.40 22.71
N ARG A 92 14.89 -14.35 23.30
CA ARG A 92 15.45 -13.22 22.55
C ARG A 92 16.87 -13.55 22.07
N PRO A 93 17.18 -13.46 20.76
CA PRO A 93 18.55 -13.59 20.28
C PRO A 93 19.45 -12.49 20.87
N GLY A 94 20.62 -12.87 21.37
CA GLY A 94 21.69 -11.92 21.72
C GLY A 94 21.62 -11.26 23.11
N THR A 95 20.76 -11.71 24.02
CA THR A 95 20.73 -11.21 25.41
C THR A 95 20.64 -12.32 26.44
N ASN A 96 21.51 -12.30 27.46
CA ASN A 96 21.42 -13.14 28.66
C ASN A 96 20.26 -12.72 29.60
N SER A 97 19.14 -12.26 29.04
CA SER A 97 18.02 -11.68 29.79
C SER A 97 16.98 -12.75 30.15
N LYS A 98 16.43 -12.62 31.37
CA LYS A 98 15.45 -13.54 31.99
C LYS A 98 14.43 -14.14 31.03
N GLU A 99 14.20 -15.43 31.21
CA GLU A 99 13.09 -16.16 30.63
C GLU A 99 11.75 -15.50 31.01
N VAL A 100 10.85 -15.42 30.04
CA VAL A 100 9.48 -14.93 30.26
C VAL A 100 8.51 -16.02 29.85
N TRP A 101 7.81 -16.54 30.85
CA TRP A 101 6.75 -17.54 30.68
C TRP A 101 5.40 -16.82 30.57
N CYS A 102 4.56 -17.20 29.59
CA CYS A 102 3.33 -16.48 29.24
C CYS A 102 2.24 -16.42 30.34
N LYS A 103 2.41 -17.09 31.48
CA LYS A 103 1.41 -17.11 32.55
C LYS A 103 1.17 -15.73 33.21
N TRP A 104 2.10 -14.77 33.06
CA TRP A 104 1.98 -13.42 33.64
C TRP A 104 2.55 -12.32 32.72
N LEU A 105 1.69 -11.76 31.86
CA LEU A 105 1.97 -10.49 31.15
C LEU A 105 1.41 -9.26 31.88
N ASP A 106 0.74 -9.42 33.02
CA ASP A 106 -0.29 -8.48 33.44
C ASP A 106 0.25 -7.07 33.80
N ASP A 107 1.29 -6.98 34.64
CA ASP A 107 1.79 -5.69 35.15
C ASP A 107 2.71 -4.90 34.20
N ARG A 108 2.96 -5.40 32.98
CA ARG A 108 3.76 -4.68 31.98
C ARG A 108 2.84 -3.92 31.03
N GLY A 109 2.60 -2.66 31.40
CA GLY A 109 1.59 -1.77 30.81
C GLY A 109 1.45 -1.79 29.29
N VAL A 110 0.22 -1.50 28.82
CA VAL A 110 -0.37 -1.72 27.48
C VAL A 110 0.61 -1.75 26.30
N LEU A 111 1.51 -0.77 26.17
CA LEU A 111 2.51 -0.70 25.09
C LEU A 111 3.42 -1.94 25.02
N HIS A 112 3.81 -2.51 26.15
CA HIS A 112 4.66 -3.70 26.21
C HIS A 112 3.88 -4.98 25.90
N ARG A 113 2.62 -5.06 26.35
CA ARG A 113 1.66 -6.13 26.02
C ARG A 113 1.46 -6.20 24.50
N ASN A 114 1.09 -5.07 23.87
CA ASN A 114 0.88 -4.98 22.42
C ASN A 114 2.12 -5.37 21.62
N ARG A 115 3.32 -4.95 22.04
CA ARG A 115 4.58 -5.30 21.35
C ARG A 115 4.89 -6.80 21.41
N LEU A 116 4.61 -7.48 22.53
CA LEU A 116 4.84 -8.92 22.67
C LEU A 116 3.76 -9.75 21.97
N CYS A 117 2.50 -9.35 22.07
CA CYS A 117 1.36 -10.04 21.45
C CYS A 117 1.41 -10.01 19.91
N ASN A 118 1.93 -8.93 19.32
CA ASN A 118 2.17 -8.84 17.88
C ASN A 118 3.54 -9.41 17.43
N SER A 119 4.31 -10.05 18.32
CA SER A 119 5.55 -10.72 17.94
C SER A 119 5.32 -12.16 17.48
N TRP A 120 6.21 -12.65 16.62
CA TRP A 120 6.21 -14.02 16.11
C TRP A 120 7.19 -14.89 16.91
N ASN A 121 6.81 -16.14 17.15
CA ASN A 121 7.65 -17.15 17.78
C ASN A 121 7.36 -18.51 17.13
N ASN A 122 8.38 -19.20 16.62
CA ASN A 122 8.27 -20.47 15.90
C ASN A 122 7.10 -20.47 14.88
N GLU A 123 7.13 -19.54 13.93
CA GLU A 123 6.16 -19.42 12.81
C GLU A 123 4.70 -19.14 13.21
N ARG A 124 4.42 -18.80 14.48
CA ARG A 124 3.09 -18.41 14.96
C ARG A 124 3.11 -17.07 15.70
N LEU A 125 2.01 -16.31 15.62
CA LEU A 125 1.84 -15.07 16.37
C LEU A 125 1.56 -15.37 17.84
N VAL A 126 2.23 -14.67 18.76
CA VAL A 126 2.06 -14.89 20.22
C VAL A 126 0.60 -14.70 20.66
N LYS A 127 -0.13 -13.73 20.07
CA LYS A 127 -1.56 -13.52 20.35
C LYS A 127 -2.49 -14.64 19.87
N GLU A 128 -2.09 -15.42 18.86
CA GLU A 128 -2.85 -16.60 18.40
C GLU A 128 -2.56 -17.83 19.27
N ALA A 129 -1.47 -17.78 20.03
CA ALA A 129 -0.97 -18.84 20.90
C ALA A 129 -1.45 -18.66 22.35
N CYS A 130 -1.56 -17.40 22.81
CA CYS A 130 -2.03 -17.01 24.15
C CYS A 130 -3.00 -15.79 24.07
N PRO A 131 -4.22 -15.93 23.52
CA PRO A 131 -5.15 -14.81 23.33
C PRO A 131 -5.58 -14.14 24.65
N ASP A 132 -5.84 -14.92 25.70
CA ASP A 132 -6.21 -14.44 27.05
C ASP A 132 -5.14 -13.51 27.63
N SER A 133 -3.87 -13.93 27.61
CA SER A 133 -2.73 -13.14 28.09
C SER A 133 -2.49 -11.85 27.28
N CYS A 134 -3.06 -11.80 26.07
CA CYS A 134 -3.06 -10.64 25.19
C CYS A 134 -4.32 -9.76 25.30
N GLY A 135 -5.27 -10.12 26.17
CA GLY A 135 -6.52 -9.38 26.36
C GLY A 135 -7.48 -9.48 25.17
N LEU A 136 -7.37 -10.53 24.36
CA LEU A 136 -8.23 -10.74 23.17
C LEU A 136 -9.51 -11.53 23.47
N CYS A 137 -9.54 -12.24 24.60
CA CYS A 137 -10.77 -12.83 25.13
C CYS A 137 -11.44 -11.78 26.03
N GLY A 138 -12.47 -11.11 25.50
CA GLY A 138 -13.28 -10.18 26.28
C GLY A 138 -14.10 -10.90 27.34
N ASP A 139 -14.46 -10.18 28.40
CA ASP A 139 -15.37 -10.69 29.43
C ASP A 139 -16.76 -10.95 28.80
N ASN A 140 -17.07 -12.22 28.53
CA ASN A 140 -18.42 -12.66 28.19
C ASN A 140 -19.33 -12.59 29.43
N ASN A 141 -19.70 -11.39 29.81
CA ASN A 141 -20.84 -11.09 30.68
C ASN A 141 -21.86 -10.30 29.87
N ASP A 142 -22.66 -11.00 29.07
CA ASP A 142 -23.98 -10.50 28.67
C ASP A 142 -24.98 -11.66 28.65
N ASN A 143 -26.21 -11.35 29.08
CA ASN A 143 -27.16 -12.34 29.57
C ASN A 143 -27.94 -13.04 28.46
N ASP A 144 -28.27 -14.31 28.71
CA ASP A 144 -29.37 -15.01 28.02
C ASP A 144 -30.68 -14.23 28.18
N ASN A 145 -31.34 -13.93 27.04
CA ASN A 145 -32.79 -13.96 26.83
C ASN A 145 -33.10 -13.48 25.40
N ASP A 146 -33.52 -14.37 24.50
CA ASP A 146 -34.95 -14.46 24.15
C ASP A 146 -35.28 -15.43 22.99
N ASN A 147 -36.32 -16.23 23.23
CA ASN A 147 -37.36 -16.70 22.31
C ASN A 147 -37.00 -17.53 21.06
N VAL A 148 -37.12 -18.84 21.26
CA VAL A 148 -37.48 -19.84 20.24
C VAL A 148 -38.84 -19.51 19.62
N PHE A 149 -38.95 -19.58 18.29
CA PHE A 149 -40.21 -19.80 17.58
C PHE A 149 -40.08 -21.00 16.64
N HIS A 150 -40.92 -22.01 16.87
CA HIS A 150 -41.30 -23.00 15.85
C HIS A 150 -42.36 -22.38 14.94
N ASP A 151 -42.40 -22.80 13.67
CA ASP A 151 -43.59 -23.44 13.09
C ASP A 151 -43.28 -24.06 11.71
N ASP A 152 -43.90 -25.21 11.45
CA ASP A 152 -43.85 -25.96 10.19
C ASP A 152 -44.82 -25.37 9.14
N VAL A 153 -44.60 -25.60 7.84
CA VAL A 153 -45.65 -25.98 6.86
C VAL A 153 -45.02 -26.71 5.65
N ASP A 154 -45.48 -27.95 5.39
CA ASP A 154 -45.23 -28.71 4.15
C ASP A 154 -46.06 -28.20 2.95
N GLY A 155 -45.54 -28.36 1.73
CA GLY A 155 -46.25 -27.92 0.51
C GLY A 155 -45.71 -28.43 -0.82
N ILE A 156 -45.63 -29.75 -1.03
CA ILE A 156 -45.20 -30.33 -2.32
C ILE A 156 -46.35 -30.32 -3.34
N ILE A 157 -46.17 -29.61 -4.46
CA ILE A 157 -47.04 -29.65 -5.65
C ILE A 157 -46.26 -30.24 -6.83
N PRO A 158 -46.76 -31.27 -7.54
CA PRO A 158 -46.10 -31.81 -8.72
C PRO A 158 -46.35 -30.92 -9.96
N PRO A 159 -45.36 -30.76 -10.87
CA PRO A 159 -45.52 -29.95 -12.08
C PRO A 159 -46.32 -30.69 -13.18
N PRO A 160 -47.07 -29.97 -14.03
CA PRO A 160 -47.78 -30.56 -15.16
C PRO A 160 -46.85 -30.87 -16.34
N SER A 161 -47.26 -31.85 -17.14
CA SER A 161 -46.61 -32.27 -18.39
C SER A 161 -46.48 -31.13 -19.41
N MET A 162 -45.28 -30.96 -19.99
CA MET A 162 -45.05 -30.07 -21.14
C MET A 162 -45.03 -30.86 -22.46
N SER A 163 -45.75 -30.34 -23.45
CA SER A 163 -45.65 -30.76 -24.86
C SER A 163 -44.47 -30.06 -25.57
N PRO A 164 -43.99 -30.56 -26.72
CA PRO A 164 -42.79 -30.04 -27.36
C PRO A 164 -42.98 -28.62 -27.90
N ILE A 165 -42.06 -27.72 -27.54
CA ILE A 165 -42.00 -26.35 -28.06
C ILE A 165 -40.94 -26.31 -29.17
N HIS A 166 -41.25 -25.67 -30.30
CA HIS A 166 -40.28 -25.37 -31.35
C HIS A 166 -39.16 -24.47 -30.81
N GLU A 167 -37.90 -24.84 -31.05
CA GLU A 167 -36.75 -23.96 -30.80
C GLU A 167 -36.84 -22.71 -31.70
N PRO A 168 -36.93 -21.49 -31.13
CA PRO A 168 -36.61 -20.27 -31.86
C PRO A 168 -35.08 -20.09 -31.90
N GLU A 169 -34.58 -19.34 -32.88
CA GLU A 169 -33.18 -18.92 -32.90
C GLU A 169 -32.82 -18.20 -31.59
N VAL A 170 -31.71 -18.60 -30.98
CA VAL A 170 -31.23 -18.01 -29.72
C VAL A 170 -30.63 -16.65 -30.03
N ASP A 171 -31.46 -15.62 -29.91
CA ASP A 171 -31.02 -14.23 -29.81
C ASP A 171 -30.11 -14.12 -28.58
N ILE A 172 -28.79 -14.07 -28.81
CA ILE A 172 -27.82 -13.88 -27.74
C ILE A 172 -28.06 -12.47 -27.19
N PRO A 173 -28.48 -12.31 -25.92
CA PRO A 173 -28.71 -10.99 -25.37
C PRO A 173 -27.42 -10.18 -25.47
N PRO A 174 -27.48 -8.88 -25.84
CA PRO A 174 -26.29 -8.04 -25.86
C PRO A 174 -25.61 -8.13 -24.48
N PRO A 175 -24.27 -8.23 -24.42
CA PRO A 175 -23.58 -8.40 -23.15
C PRO A 175 -24.03 -7.29 -22.20
N PRO A 176 -24.33 -7.62 -20.93
CA PRO A 176 -24.84 -6.64 -19.98
C PRO A 176 -23.90 -5.43 -19.96
N PRO A 177 -24.43 -4.19 -19.93
CA PRO A 177 -23.63 -2.99 -20.05
C PRO A 177 -22.50 -3.06 -19.03
N ARG A 178 -21.25 -3.00 -19.52
CA ARG A 178 -20.03 -3.23 -18.75
C ARG A 178 -20.10 -2.37 -17.49
N VAL A 179 -20.31 -2.99 -16.32
CA VAL A 179 -20.32 -2.28 -15.04
C VAL A 179 -18.98 -1.58 -14.96
N MET A 180 -19.00 -0.23 -14.96
CA MET A 180 -17.75 0.53 -15.00
C MET A 180 -16.92 0.14 -13.79
N THR A 181 -15.80 -0.53 -14.04
CA THR A 181 -14.93 -1.03 -12.99
C THR A 181 -14.30 0.15 -12.26
N LYS A 182 -14.31 0.12 -10.93
CA LYS A 182 -13.67 1.17 -10.10
C LYS A 182 -12.14 1.14 -10.20
N GLN A 183 -11.62 0.00 -10.62
CA GLN A 183 -10.22 -0.37 -10.71
C GLN A 183 -9.48 0.49 -11.74
N GLY A 184 -8.28 0.95 -11.37
CA GLY A 184 -7.38 1.69 -12.25
C GLY A 184 -5.92 1.44 -11.91
N LEU A 185 -5.03 1.94 -12.76
CA LEU A 185 -3.60 1.68 -12.63
C LEU A 185 -2.82 2.93 -12.25
N ILE A 186 -1.77 2.72 -11.47
CA ILE A 186 -0.66 3.67 -11.35
C ILE A 186 0.40 3.19 -12.35
N LEU A 187 0.80 4.05 -13.29
CA LEU A 187 1.77 3.71 -14.34
C LEU A 187 2.96 4.69 -14.27
N GLY A 188 4.05 4.27 -13.65
CA GLY A 188 5.33 4.98 -13.69
C GLY A 188 5.94 5.09 -15.10
N LEU A 189 7.19 5.55 -15.16
CA LEU A 189 7.92 5.76 -16.42
C LEU A 189 8.66 4.52 -16.95
N HIS A 190 8.74 3.45 -16.18
CA HIS A 190 9.61 2.31 -16.47
C HIS A 190 8.83 1.07 -16.95
N GLU A 191 7.52 1.11 -16.73
CA GLU A 191 6.49 0.27 -17.29
C GLU A 191 6.53 0.25 -18.82
N ARG A 192 5.93 -0.80 -19.37
CA ARG A 192 5.78 -1.02 -20.80
C ARG A 192 4.36 -1.51 -21.06
N GLU A 193 3.91 -1.42 -22.29
CA GLU A 193 2.60 -1.93 -22.72
C GLU A 193 2.38 -3.41 -22.33
N ALA A 194 3.41 -4.25 -22.47
CA ALA A 194 3.37 -5.65 -22.03
C ALA A 194 3.09 -5.82 -20.53
N SER A 195 3.51 -4.87 -19.68
CA SER A 195 3.25 -4.86 -18.23
C SER A 195 1.83 -4.44 -17.86
N VAL A 196 1.04 -3.92 -18.80
CA VAL A 196 -0.33 -3.42 -18.53
C VAL A 196 -1.44 -4.11 -19.32
N ASP A 197 -1.13 -4.77 -20.44
CA ASP A 197 -2.12 -5.36 -21.35
C ASP A 197 -3.08 -6.37 -20.67
N HIS A 198 -2.62 -7.05 -19.62
CA HIS A 198 -3.46 -7.93 -18.80
C HIS A 198 -4.65 -7.22 -18.14
N PHE A 199 -4.57 -5.92 -17.87
CA PHE A 199 -5.60 -5.16 -17.16
C PHE A 199 -6.56 -4.41 -18.08
N LYS A 200 -6.43 -4.51 -19.42
CA LYS A 200 -7.25 -3.72 -20.36
C LYS A 200 -8.77 -3.93 -20.25
N ASP A 201 -9.17 -5.07 -19.67
CA ASP A 201 -10.56 -5.44 -19.47
C ASP A 201 -11.06 -5.19 -18.04
N SER A 202 -10.16 -4.97 -17.08
CA SER A 202 -10.49 -4.73 -15.66
C SER A 202 -10.27 -3.28 -15.22
N ALA A 203 -9.29 -2.57 -15.77
CA ALA A 203 -9.05 -1.16 -15.49
C ALA A 203 -9.95 -0.25 -16.34
N SER A 204 -10.49 0.81 -15.74
CA SER A 204 -11.25 1.86 -16.45
C SER A 204 -10.50 3.20 -16.52
N TRP A 205 -9.45 3.36 -15.72
CA TRP A 205 -8.65 4.58 -15.65
C TRP A 205 -7.19 4.30 -15.25
N PHE A 206 -6.32 5.28 -15.45
CA PHE A 206 -4.97 5.27 -14.89
C PHE A 206 -4.42 6.70 -14.66
N TYR A 207 -3.36 6.81 -13.88
CA TYR A 207 -2.52 8.02 -13.80
C TYR A 207 -1.04 7.67 -13.64
N ASN A 208 -0.15 8.66 -13.78
CA ASN A 208 1.31 8.47 -13.82
C ASN A 208 2.08 9.50 -12.96
N TYR A 209 1.41 10.08 -11.96
CA TYR A 209 1.84 11.27 -11.19
C TYR A 209 2.16 12.55 -12.01
N GLY A 210 2.15 12.48 -13.34
CA GLY A 210 2.39 13.61 -14.24
C GLY A 210 1.11 14.33 -14.67
N GLN A 211 1.28 15.40 -15.43
CA GLN A 211 0.17 16.16 -16.02
C GLN A 211 -0.21 15.67 -17.42
N ARG A 212 0.58 14.78 -18.03
CA ARG A 212 0.40 14.20 -19.36
C ARG A 212 0.81 12.72 -19.35
N ALA A 213 0.07 11.88 -20.07
CA ALA A 213 0.47 10.50 -20.34
C ALA A 213 1.75 10.47 -21.20
N SER A 214 2.57 9.44 -21.06
CA SER A 214 3.58 9.15 -22.09
C SER A 214 2.87 8.71 -23.39
N LYS A 215 3.54 8.81 -24.54
CA LYS A 215 2.93 8.47 -25.83
C LYS A 215 2.32 7.06 -25.82
N TRP A 216 3.08 6.05 -25.40
CA TRP A 216 2.60 4.65 -25.40
C TRP A 216 1.49 4.42 -24.36
N GLN A 217 1.58 5.04 -23.17
CA GLN A 217 0.53 4.97 -22.15
C GLN A 217 -0.79 5.50 -22.71
N GLY A 218 -0.71 6.60 -23.47
CA GLY A 218 -1.84 7.21 -24.13
C GLY A 218 -2.44 6.34 -25.24
N GLU A 219 -1.60 5.87 -26.17
CA GLU A 219 -2.04 5.03 -27.30
C GLU A 219 -2.70 3.72 -26.81
N TRP A 220 -2.11 3.05 -25.83
CA TRP A 220 -2.68 1.86 -25.18
C TRP A 220 -4.03 2.16 -24.53
N ALA A 221 -4.11 3.19 -23.69
CA ALA A 221 -5.35 3.49 -22.96
C ALA A 221 -6.49 3.93 -23.88
N ASP A 222 -6.19 4.68 -24.96
CA ASP A 222 -7.19 5.06 -25.96
C ASP A 222 -7.73 3.83 -26.71
N ALA A 223 -6.86 2.89 -27.08
CA ALA A 223 -7.25 1.65 -27.77
C ALA A 223 -8.16 0.74 -26.94
N HIS A 224 -8.18 0.91 -25.61
CA HIS A 224 -8.97 0.11 -24.67
C HIS A 224 -10.09 0.87 -23.96
N GLY A 225 -10.31 2.15 -24.30
CA GLY A 225 -11.38 2.96 -23.68
C GLY A 225 -11.08 3.40 -22.24
N ILE A 226 -9.80 3.39 -21.84
CA ILE A 226 -9.31 3.68 -20.49
C ILE A 226 -9.00 5.17 -20.37
N GLU A 227 -9.51 5.79 -19.31
CA GLU A 227 -9.28 7.21 -19.04
C GLU A 227 -7.88 7.47 -18.46
N TYR A 228 -7.09 8.35 -19.10
CA TYR A 228 -5.96 8.96 -18.42
C TYR A 228 -6.44 10.09 -17.51
N VAL A 229 -6.03 10.09 -16.25
CA VAL A 229 -6.33 11.19 -15.31
C VAL A 229 -5.04 11.98 -15.03
N PRO A 230 -4.93 13.25 -15.47
CA PRO A 230 -3.77 14.09 -15.14
C PRO A 230 -3.73 14.44 -13.66
N MET A 231 -2.52 14.63 -13.13
CA MET A 231 -2.27 15.00 -11.73
C MET A 231 -1.31 16.19 -11.64
N ILE A 232 -1.62 17.20 -10.82
CA ILE A 232 -0.65 18.23 -10.42
C ILE A 232 -0.02 17.80 -9.09
N THR A 233 0.95 16.88 -9.17
CA THR A 233 1.50 16.15 -8.01
C THR A 233 2.19 17.04 -6.97
N LYS A 234 2.86 18.12 -7.39
CA LYS A 234 3.69 18.99 -6.53
C LYS A 234 3.59 20.45 -7.03
N GLY A 235 4.37 21.36 -6.44
CA GLY A 235 4.46 22.77 -6.85
C GLY A 235 5.23 23.04 -8.16
N TYR A 236 5.06 22.19 -9.18
CA TYR A 236 5.75 22.27 -10.47
C TYR A 236 4.97 21.59 -11.60
N LEU A 237 5.38 21.86 -12.86
CA LEU A 237 4.98 21.09 -14.04
C LEU A 237 6.15 20.25 -14.55
N THR A 238 5.89 19.01 -14.97
CA THR A 238 6.87 18.13 -15.61
C THR A 238 6.80 18.20 -17.13
N ARG A 239 7.86 17.79 -17.81
CA ARG A 239 7.81 17.52 -19.26
C ARG A 239 7.09 16.19 -19.53
N PRO A 240 6.48 16.00 -20.71
CA PRO A 240 5.72 14.78 -21.02
C PRO A 240 6.61 13.52 -21.05
N GLU A 241 7.85 13.67 -21.48
CA GLU A 241 8.80 12.56 -21.62
C GLU A 241 9.58 12.24 -20.33
N SER A 242 9.43 13.06 -19.27
CA SER A 242 10.12 12.83 -18.00
C SER A 242 9.45 13.54 -16.82
N TRP A 243 8.95 12.75 -15.86
CA TRP A 243 8.56 13.16 -14.50
C TRP A 243 9.67 13.87 -13.71
N ARG A 244 10.94 13.65 -14.07
CA ARG A 244 12.11 14.28 -13.41
C ARG A 244 12.49 15.61 -14.08
N ASP A 245 12.11 15.80 -15.34
CA ASP A 245 12.42 17.01 -16.09
C ASP A 245 11.34 18.05 -15.81
N ILE A 246 11.57 18.83 -14.75
CA ILE A 246 10.66 19.91 -14.39
C ILE A 246 10.73 21.00 -15.47
N SER A 247 9.58 21.28 -16.09
CA SER A 247 9.41 22.30 -17.10
C SER A 247 9.44 23.70 -16.48
N CYS A 248 8.69 23.86 -15.38
CA CYS A 248 8.63 25.08 -14.59
C CYS A 248 8.17 24.79 -13.15
N TYR A 249 8.47 25.70 -12.23
CA TYR A 249 8.04 25.64 -10.82
C TYR A 249 7.01 26.73 -10.51
N PHE A 250 6.14 26.52 -9.53
CA PHE A 250 5.12 27.51 -9.13
C PHE A 250 5.69 28.72 -8.38
N ASN A 251 6.90 28.58 -7.82
CA ASN A 251 7.71 29.64 -7.20
C ASN A 251 9.18 29.18 -7.17
N SER A 252 10.02 29.72 -8.06
CA SER A 252 11.47 29.40 -8.11
C SER A 252 12.23 30.51 -8.84
N THR A 253 13.56 30.48 -8.75
CA THR A 253 14.45 31.25 -9.63
C THR A 253 14.67 30.55 -10.98
N TRP A 254 14.40 29.25 -11.04
CA TRP A 254 14.27 28.46 -12.27
C TRP A 254 12.88 28.72 -12.88
N PRO A 255 12.65 28.44 -14.19
CA PRO A 255 11.49 28.92 -14.93
C PRO A 255 10.19 28.85 -14.13
N THR A 256 9.58 29.99 -13.86
CA THR A 256 8.36 30.07 -13.04
C THR A 256 7.14 29.88 -13.92
N CYS A 257 6.27 28.93 -13.58
CA CYS A 257 5.02 28.72 -14.30
C CYS A 257 4.12 29.94 -14.15
N THR A 258 3.57 30.43 -15.26
CA THR A 258 2.37 31.26 -15.25
C THR A 258 1.14 30.37 -14.99
N GLN A 259 0.02 30.99 -14.64
CA GLN A 259 -1.28 30.30 -14.57
C GLN A 259 -1.68 29.72 -15.94
N GLN A 260 -1.30 30.39 -17.03
CA GLN A 260 -1.62 29.95 -18.39
C GLN A 260 -0.84 28.70 -18.79
N ASP A 261 0.42 28.56 -18.39
CA ASP A 261 1.23 27.35 -18.66
C ASP A 261 0.58 26.09 -18.06
N VAL A 262 0.00 26.20 -16.86
CA VAL A 262 -0.72 25.11 -16.19
C VAL A 262 -2.02 24.79 -16.92
N ILE A 263 -2.81 25.80 -17.29
CA ILE A 263 -4.05 25.66 -18.07
C ILE A 263 -3.76 24.95 -19.41
N ASP A 264 -2.72 25.37 -20.13
CA ASP A 264 -2.37 24.83 -21.44
C ASP A 264 -1.70 23.45 -21.38
N THR A 265 -0.96 23.15 -20.31
CA THR A 265 -0.43 21.79 -20.09
C THR A 265 -1.57 20.78 -19.90
N ILE A 266 -2.57 21.12 -19.08
CA ILE A 266 -3.77 20.28 -18.89
C ILE A 266 -4.61 20.23 -20.17
N ARG A 267 -4.77 21.34 -20.88
CA ARG A 267 -5.49 21.38 -22.17
C ARG A 267 -4.83 20.49 -23.23
N THR A 268 -3.50 20.53 -23.31
CA THR A 268 -2.71 19.66 -24.19
C THR A 268 -2.91 18.19 -23.80
N SER A 269 -2.89 17.89 -22.50
CA SER A 269 -3.18 16.55 -22.00
C SER A 269 -4.56 16.02 -22.36
N ILE A 270 -5.55 16.89 -22.59
CA ILE A 270 -6.89 16.49 -23.05
C ILE A 270 -6.90 16.31 -24.57
N GLY A 271 -6.28 17.23 -25.32
CA GLY A 271 -6.24 17.21 -26.79
C GLY A 271 -5.42 16.05 -27.39
N GLU A 272 -4.57 15.40 -26.59
CA GLU A 272 -3.75 14.24 -26.99
C GLU A 272 -4.42 12.87 -26.68
N ARG A 273 -5.71 12.85 -26.36
CA ARG A 273 -6.47 11.63 -26.05
C ARG A 273 -7.67 11.45 -26.97
N ALA A 274 -7.95 10.23 -27.38
CA ALA A 274 -9.27 9.84 -27.88
C ALA A 274 -10.29 9.76 -26.72
N ILE A 275 -9.86 9.26 -25.56
CA ILE A 275 -10.63 9.25 -24.32
C ILE A 275 -10.27 10.49 -23.49
N ALA A 276 -11.03 11.57 -23.72
CA ALA A 276 -10.83 12.84 -23.04
C ALA A 276 -10.91 12.68 -21.50
N PRO A 277 -9.90 13.16 -20.74
CA PRO A 277 -9.94 13.21 -19.29
C PRO A 277 -11.13 14.04 -18.80
N LYS A 278 -11.80 13.55 -17.76
CA LYS A 278 -12.92 14.20 -17.07
C LYS A 278 -12.52 14.75 -15.70
N PHE A 279 -11.39 14.30 -15.16
CA PHE A 279 -10.92 14.61 -13.81
C PHE A 279 -9.52 15.26 -13.82
N LEU A 280 -9.20 16.00 -12.75
CA LEU A 280 -7.86 16.47 -12.43
C LEU A 280 -7.55 16.09 -10.98
N ILE A 281 -6.45 15.36 -10.75
CA ILE A 281 -5.99 15.01 -9.39
C ILE A 281 -5.07 16.11 -8.86
N GLY A 282 -5.25 16.43 -7.57
CA GLY A 282 -4.45 17.42 -6.86
C GLY A 282 -3.04 16.95 -6.45
N PHE A 283 -2.53 17.63 -5.43
CA PHE A 283 -1.21 17.41 -4.86
C PHE A 283 -1.06 16.04 -4.19
N ASN A 284 0.06 15.35 -4.41
CA ASN A 284 0.36 14.04 -3.83
C ASN A 284 1.01 14.13 -2.44
N GLU A 285 0.33 13.62 -1.41
CA GLU A 285 0.87 13.35 -0.08
C GLU A 285 1.69 14.48 0.56
N MET A 286 1.21 15.73 0.49
CA MET A 286 1.92 16.88 1.08
C MET A 286 2.16 16.80 2.60
N TYR A 287 1.56 15.80 3.26
CA TYR A 287 1.77 15.49 4.66
C TYR A 287 3.00 14.61 4.91
N ASN A 288 3.65 14.01 3.91
CA ASN A 288 4.70 13.02 4.15
C ASN A 288 6.05 13.63 4.51
N ASN A 289 6.53 14.64 3.79
CA ASN A 289 7.83 15.26 4.05
C ASN A 289 7.69 16.66 4.67
N PRO A 290 8.70 17.15 5.41
CA PRO A 290 8.76 18.56 5.78
C PRO A 290 9.05 19.43 4.54
N PRO A 291 8.66 20.72 4.56
CA PRO A 291 9.16 21.71 3.60
C PRO A 291 10.70 21.77 3.61
N PRO A 292 11.35 22.06 2.47
CA PRO A 292 10.76 22.49 1.19
C PRO A 292 10.37 21.34 0.24
N ILE A 293 10.44 20.08 0.66
CA ILE A 293 10.14 18.92 -0.20
C ILE A 293 8.65 18.91 -0.55
N ASP A 294 7.80 19.01 0.48
CA ASP A 294 6.35 19.13 0.35
C ASP A 294 5.86 20.53 0.75
N LEU A 295 4.67 20.87 0.25
CA LEU A 295 4.05 22.17 0.49
C LEU A 295 3.42 22.23 1.89
N THR A 296 3.57 23.35 2.58
CA THR A 296 2.72 23.61 3.76
C THR A 296 1.25 23.74 3.32
N PRO A 297 0.29 23.51 4.22
CA PRO A 297 -1.14 23.72 3.90
C PRO A 297 -1.45 25.12 3.34
N GLU A 298 -0.79 26.16 3.86
CA GLU A 298 -0.90 27.55 3.38
C GLU A 298 -0.42 27.70 1.93
N VAL A 299 0.77 27.20 1.61
CA VAL A 299 1.36 27.32 0.28
C VAL A 299 0.59 26.47 -0.73
N ALA A 300 0.13 25.27 -0.32
CA ALA A 300 -0.74 24.43 -1.12
C ALA A 300 -2.07 25.13 -1.42
N ALA A 301 -2.74 25.73 -0.44
CA ALA A 301 -3.99 26.46 -0.66
C ALA A 301 -3.81 27.65 -1.62
N PHE A 302 -2.70 28.40 -1.50
CA PHE A 302 -2.37 29.47 -2.44
C PHE A 302 -2.14 28.95 -3.87
N TYR A 303 -1.35 27.88 -4.06
CA TYR A 303 -1.15 27.29 -5.38
C TYR A 303 -2.41 26.58 -5.92
N TRP A 304 -3.31 26.13 -5.06
CA TRP A 304 -4.59 25.56 -5.44
C TRP A 304 -5.49 26.59 -6.13
N GLY A 305 -5.72 27.74 -5.48
CA GLY A 305 -6.48 28.86 -6.07
C GLY A 305 -5.78 29.51 -7.27
N LYS A 306 -4.44 29.58 -7.26
CA LYS A 306 -3.66 30.21 -8.35
C LYS A 306 -3.49 29.34 -9.61
N TYR A 307 -3.28 28.03 -9.45
CA TYR A 307 -2.85 27.16 -10.56
C TYR A 307 -3.82 25.99 -10.79
N VAL A 308 -4.21 25.25 -9.74
CA VAL A 308 -4.95 23.99 -9.90
C VAL A 308 -6.43 24.22 -10.23
N GLN A 309 -7.14 25.03 -9.44
CA GLN A 309 -8.56 25.32 -9.68
C GLN A 309 -8.78 26.01 -11.04
N PRO A 310 -8.00 27.03 -11.45
CA PRO A 310 -8.16 27.62 -12.76
C PRO A 310 -7.90 26.64 -13.90
N ALA A 311 -6.94 25.71 -13.76
CA ALA A 311 -6.68 24.68 -14.76
C ALA A 311 -7.82 23.66 -14.91
N ALA A 312 -8.45 23.26 -13.79
CA ALA A 312 -9.66 22.42 -13.83
C ALA A 312 -10.84 23.16 -14.45
N ILE A 313 -11.14 24.38 -13.98
CA ILE A 313 -12.29 25.18 -14.43
C ILE A 313 -12.16 25.53 -15.92
N ALA A 314 -11.00 26.02 -16.37
CA ALA A 314 -10.78 26.41 -17.76
C ALA A 314 -10.85 25.24 -18.76
N ASN A 315 -10.66 24.00 -18.27
CA ASN A 315 -10.75 22.78 -19.07
C ASN A 315 -11.98 21.91 -18.71
N LYS A 316 -12.90 22.41 -17.88
CA LYS A 316 -14.15 21.74 -17.45
C LYS A 316 -13.94 20.38 -16.78
N LEU A 317 -12.84 20.20 -16.07
CA LEU A 317 -12.52 18.98 -15.33
C LEU A 317 -13.15 18.97 -13.93
N ILE A 318 -13.58 17.79 -13.49
CA ILE A 318 -13.99 17.51 -12.12
C ILE A 318 -12.74 17.45 -11.24
N LEU A 319 -12.66 18.31 -10.23
CA LEU A 319 -11.49 18.41 -9.39
C LEU A 319 -11.51 17.38 -8.25
N VAL A 320 -10.51 16.52 -8.22
CA VAL A 320 -10.20 15.61 -7.11
C VAL A 320 -9.22 16.33 -6.18
N SER A 321 -9.42 16.21 -4.87
CA SER A 321 -8.61 16.92 -3.86
C SER A 321 -7.11 16.59 -3.91
N PRO A 322 -6.26 17.34 -3.18
CA PRO A 322 -4.99 16.79 -2.69
C PRO A 322 -5.23 15.46 -1.97
N THR A 323 -4.27 14.55 -2.04
CA THR A 323 -4.39 13.25 -1.40
C THR A 323 -4.18 13.37 0.12
N THR A 324 -4.94 12.60 0.91
CA THR A 324 -4.84 12.51 2.37
C THR A 324 -4.82 11.04 2.80
N ALA A 325 -4.38 10.75 4.04
CA ALA A 325 -4.54 9.43 4.65
C ALA A 325 -5.51 9.50 5.84
N HIS A 326 -5.94 8.33 6.36
CA HIS A 326 -6.66 8.24 7.63
C HIS A 326 -5.76 8.60 8.84
N SER A 327 -4.45 8.71 8.64
CA SER A 327 -3.48 9.04 9.69
C SER A 327 -3.71 10.46 10.23
N GLN A 328 -3.39 10.68 11.52
CA GLN A 328 -3.51 11.99 12.16
C GLN A 328 -2.74 13.07 11.38
N LYS A 329 -1.56 12.74 10.83
CA LYS A 329 -0.72 13.65 10.05
C LYS A 329 -1.38 14.08 8.74
N GLY A 330 -1.95 13.12 8.00
CA GLY A 330 -2.71 13.38 6.76
C GLY A 330 -3.92 14.26 7.02
N MET A 331 -4.79 13.85 7.95
CA MET A 331 -5.99 14.61 8.29
C MET A 331 -5.69 16.02 8.83
N ALA A 332 -4.65 16.20 9.64
CA ALA A 332 -4.25 17.52 10.16
C ALA A 332 -3.75 18.45 9.05
N TRP A 333 -2.92 17.95 8.12
CA TRP A 333 -2.49 18.71 6.95
C TRP A 333 -3.68 19.09 6.07
N TYR A 334 -4.53 18.11 5.73
CA TYR A 334 -5.65 18.28 4.80
C TYR A 334 -6.73 19.22 5.33
N THR A 335 -7.08 19.12 6.62
CA THR A 335 -8.05 20.04 7.25
C THR A 335 -7.50 21.46 7.36
N THR A 336 -6.20 21.63 7.60
CA THR A 336 -5.55 22.95 7.56
C THR A 336 -5.58 23.52 6.14
N PHE A 337 -5.32 22.70 5.12
CA PHE A 337 -5.38 23.10 3.71
C PHE A 337 -6.80 23.58 3.34
N LEU A 338 -7.85 22.82 3.71
CA LEU A 338 -9.24 23.22 3.46
C LEU A 338 -9.62 24.52 4.17
N LYS A 339 -9.16 24.73 5.42
CA LYS A 339 -9.36 25.98 6.16
C LYS A 339 -8.71 27.17 5.44
N ARG A 340 -7.46 27.05 5.02
CA ARG A 340 -6.74 28.09 4.27
C ARG A 340 -7.35 28.36 2.91
N CYS A 341 -7.82 27.32 2.22
CA CYS A 341 -8.54 27.48 0.97
C CYS A 341 -9.83 28.27 1.22
N TYR A 342 -10.68 27.80 2.15
CA TYR A 342 -11.93 28.47 2.51
C TYR A 342 -11.72 29.94 2.89
N ASP A 343 -10.71 30.30 3.68
CA ASP A 343 -10.39 31.71 3.99
C ASP A 343 -10.16 32.54 2.71
N ASN A 344 -9.41 31.98 1.76
CA ASN A 344 -9.03 32.58 0.48
C ASN A 344 -10.10 32.45 -0.62
N ARG A 345 -11.29 31.89 -0.35
CA ARG A 345 -12.37 31.72 -1.36
C ARG A 345 -12.83 33.01 -2.03
N ASN A 346 -12.62 34.14 -1.36
CA ASN A 346 -12.97 35.49 -1.84
C ASN A 346 -11.72 36.32 -2.21
N ASP A 347 -10.54 35.71 -2.36
CA ASP A 347 -9.35 36.44 -2.83
C ASP A 347 -9.62 37.00 -4.24
N PRO A 348 -9.38 38.30 -4.49
CA PRO A 348 -9.74 38.94 -5.75
C PRO A 348 -8.82 38.55 -6.93
N GLN A 349 -7.68 37.90 -6.67
CA GLN A 349 -6.71 37.51 -7.69
C GLN A 349 -6.66 35.98 -7.88
N TYR A 350 -6.67 35.21 -6.79
CA TYR A 350 -6.51 33.76 -6.79
C TYR A 350 -7.49 33.09 -5.79
N PRO A 351 -8.81 33.16 -6.03
CA PRO A 351 -9.80 32.58 -5.14
C PRO A 351 -9.60 31.07 -4.99
N CYS A 352 -9.66 30.59 -3.75
CA CYS A 352 -9.56 29.16 -3.43
C CYS A 352 -10.91 28.66 -2.89
N ASP A 353 -11.80 28.18 -3.74
CA ASP A 353 -13.12 27.72 -3.28
C ASP A 353 -13.13 26.21 -3.03
N VAL A 354 -13.31 25.77 -1.78
CA VAL A 354 -13.40 24.34 -1.44
C VAL A 354 -14.56 23.64 -2.15
N GLU A 355 -15.63 24.36 -2.50
CA GLU A 355 -16.81 23.72 -3.09
C GLU A 355 -16.57 23.19 -4.52
N VAL A 356 -15.55 23.69 -5.24
CA VAL A 356 -15.22 23.16 -6.58
C VAL A 356 -14.50 21.81 -6.54
N ILE A 357 -14.00 21.40 -5.37
CA ILE A 357 -13.53 20.02 -5.14
C ILE A 357 -14.77 19.13 -5.12
N GLN A 358 -14.84 18.09 -5.95
CA GLN A 358 -16.01 17.20 -6.03
C GLN A 358 -15.70 15.75 -5.65
N ARG A 359 -14.42 15.40 -5.47
CA ARG A 359 -13.95 14.07 -5.07
C ARG A 359 -12.84 14.20 -4.05
N LEU A 360 -12.77 13.24 -3.13
CA LEU A 360 -11.75 13.19 -2.08
C LEU A 360 -10.74 12.08 -2.41
N ALA A 361 -9.49 12.45 -2.68
CA ALA A 361 -8.42 11.47 -2.87
C ALA A 361 -7.88 11.01 -1.51
N VAL A 362 -7.81 9.68 -1.32
CA VAL A 362 -7.28 9.04 -0.11
C VAL A 362 -6.22 8.00 -0.46
N HIS A 363 -5.19 7.90 0.38
CA HIS A 363 -4.17 6.86 0.33
C HIS A 363 -4.37 5.92 1.54
N GLU A 364 -4.26 4.62 1.32
CA GLU A 364 -4.47 3.61 2.35
C GLU A 364 -3.64 2.35 2.08
N TYR A 365 -2.91 1.85 3.07
CA TYR A 365 -2.07 0.65 2.92
C TYR A 365 -2.48 -0.50 3.85
N GLU A 366 -3.60 -0.37 4.54
CA GLU A 366 -4.21 -1.42 5.35
C GLU A 366 -5.02 -2.40 4.47
N CYS A 367 -4.74 -3.69 4.58
CA CYS A 367 -5.39 -4.76 3.81
C CYS A 367 -6.39 -5.58 4.62
N THR A 368 -6.69 -5.17 5.85
CA THR A 368 -7.73 -5.79 6.67
C THR A 368 -9.10 -5.19 6.32
N SER A 369 -10.08 -6.02 5.93
CA SER A 369 -11.41 -5.55 5.49
C SER A 369 -12.15 -4.69 6.52
N SER A 370 -11.92 -4.92 7.82
CA SER A 370 -12.52 -4.15 8.91
C SER A 370 -11.99 -2.71 8.99
N VAL A 371 -10.75 -2.43 8.54
CA VAL A 371 -10.24 -1.06 8.43
C VAL A 371 -11.02 -0.31 7.37
N TRP A 372 -11.34 -0.95 6.25
CA TRP A 372 -12.17 -0.35 5.21
C TRP A 372 -13.57 -0.02 5.71
N ASP A 373 -14.24 -0.94 6.42
CA ASP A 373 -15.53 -0.66 7.06
C ASP A 373 -15.48 0.49 8.07
N THR A 374 -14.43 0.53 8.90
CA THR A 374 -14.31 1.46 10.02
C THR A 374 -13.85 2.86 9.57
N SER A 375 -12.87 2.93 8.68
CA SER A 375 -12.31 4.17 8.16
C SER A 375 -13.13 4.75 7.02
N TYR A 376 -13.60 3.92 6.09
CA TYR A 376 -14.20 4.32 4.81
C TYR A 376 -15.56 3.65 4.52
N GLY A 377 -16.26 3.14 5.54
CA GLY A 377 -17.59 2.55 5.41
C GLY A 377 -18.66 3.54 4.96
N THR A 378 -19.91 3.28 5.34
CA THR A 378 -21.02 4.14 4.92
C THR A 378 -20.79 5.60 5.35
N TRP A 379 -21.44 6.53 4.65
CA TRP A 379 -21.33 7.96 4.90
C TRP A 379 -21.50 8.35 6.38
N SER A 380 -22.32 7.61 7.13
CA SER A 380 -22.57 7.80 8.56
C SER A 380 -21.62 7.03 9.49
N SER A 381 -20.92 5.99 9.03
CA SER A 381 -20.00 5.16 9.84
C SER A 381 -18.52 5.42 9.59
N SER A 382 -18.16 6.19 8.55
CA SER A 382 -16.77 6.46 8.19
C SER A 382 -16.03 7.33 9.24
N ASN A 383 -14.98 6.77 9.84
CA ASN A 383 -14.11 7.52 10.75
C ASN A 383 -13.36 8.66 10.06
N ILE A 384 -12.90 8.52 8.80
CA ILE A 384 -12.19 9.62 8.14
C ILE A 384 -13.13 10.83 7.95
N ILE A 385 -14.37 10.61 7.51
CA ILE A 385 -15.38 11.67 7.36
C ILE A 385 -15.70 12.31 8.71
N THR A 386 -15.91 11.50 9.75
CA THR A 386 -16.19 11.97 11.10
C THR A 386 -15.04 12.84 11.64
N ASN A 387 -13.79 12.39 11.48
CA ASN A 387 -12.60 13.09 11.97
C ASN A 387 -12.31 14.38 11.19
N LEU A 388 -12.47 14.37 9.87
CA LEU A 388 -12.38 15.58 9.05
C LEU A 388 -13.46 16.60 9.47
N SER A 389 -14.71 16.17 9.63
CA SER A 389 -15.82 17.02 10.06
C SER A 389 -15.61 17.60 11.46
N ASN A 390 -15.15 16.79 12.42
CA ASN A 390 -14.78 17.24 13.76
C ASN A 390 -13.63 18.26 13.72
N SER A 391 -12.62 18.03 12.87
CA SER A 391 -11.46 18.91 12.71
C SER A 391 -11.82 20.25 12.05
N MET A 392 -12.82 20.27 11.17
CA MET A 392 -13.40 21.51 10.65
C MET A 392 -14.27 22.20 11.71
N GLY A 393 -15.03 21.45 12.51
CA GLY A 393 -15.76 21.98 13.67
C GLY A 393 -16.75 23.09 13.27
N THR A 394 -16.59 24.29 13.82
CA THR A 394 -17.40 25.48 13.45
C THR A 394 -16.71 26.44 12.47
N TYR A 395 -15.72 25.95 11.71
CA TYR A 395 -14.89 26.82 10.87
C TYR A 395 -15.71 27.59 9.83
N GLY A 396 -15.32 28.84 9.59
CA GLY A 396 -15.93 29.67 8.57
C GLY A 396 -17.38 30.10 8.85
N GLY A 397 -17.84 29.98 10.10
CA GLY A 397 -19.23 30.25 10.51
C GLY A 397 -20.22 29.14 10.11
N LYS A 398 -19.71 28.00 9.63
CA LYS A 398 -20.49 26.78 9.37
C LYS A 398 -20.54 25.92 10.63
N ASP A 399 -21.49 25.00 10.74
CA ASP A 399 -21.52 24.03 11.84
C ASP A 399 -20.86 22.69 11.42
N LYS A 400 -20.76 21.75 12.36
CA LYS A 400 -20.24 20.40 12.09
C LYS A 400 -21.09 19.66 11.05
N ASN A 401 -22.41 19.90 11.01
CA ASN A 401 -23.33 19.20 10.11
C ASN A 401 -23.09 19.62 8.66
N TYR A 402 -22.84 20.92 8.40
CA TYR A 402 -22.40 21.42 7.10
C TYR A 402 -21.14 20.71 6.63
N TRP A 403 -20.11 20.62 7.48
CA TRP A 403 -18.86 19.96 7.11
C TRP A 403 -19.03 18.45 6.91
N SER A 404 -19.86 17.79 7.72
CA SER A 404 -20.28 16.40 7.50
C SER A 404 -20.92 16.22 6.13
N SER A 405 -21.94 17.03 5.79
CA SER A 405 -22.57 16.99 4.48
C SER A 405 -21.61 17.31 3.34
N TYR A 406 -20.67 18.24 3.53
CA TYR A 406 -19.62 18.56 2.56
C TYR A 406 -18.78 17.31 2.22
N PHE A 407 -18.32 16.56 3.22
CA PHE A 407 -17.53 15.34 2.98
C PHE A 407 -18.38 14.17 2.49
N GLN A 408 -19.60 14.00 3.00
CA GLN A 408 -20.51 12.90 2.65
C GLN A 408 -21.06 13.00 1.21
N ASN A 409 -21.15 14.21 0.65
CA ASN A 409 -21.62 14.41 -0.73
C ASN A 409 -20.51 14.26 -1.79
N ARG A 410 -19.32 13.77 -1.42
CA ARG A 410 -18.14 13.68 -2.30
C ARG A 410 -17.56 12.28 -2.32
N ALA A 411 -17.72 11.57 -3.44
CA ALA A 411 -17.19 10.22 -3.61
C ALA A 411 -15.68 10.15 -3.36
N LEU A 412 -15.26 9.08 -2.71
CA LEU A 412 -13.87 8.77 -2.40
C LEU A 412 -13.19 8.18 -3.63
N TRP A 413 -11.94 8.58 -3.85
CA TRP A 413 -11.01 7.99 -4.79
C TRP A 413 -9.82 7.47 -3.97
N VAL A 414 -9.65 6.15 -3.90
CA VAL A 414 -8.47 5.53 -3.29
C VAL A 414 -7.34 5.60 -4.32
N THR A 415 -6.67 6.76 -4.43
CA THR A 415 -5.72 6.99 -5.52
C THR A 415 -4.51 6.07 -5.44
N GLU A 416 -4.13 5.63 -4.25
CA GLU A 416 -2.99 4.75 -4.05
C GLU A 416 -3.22 3.84 -2.84
N MET A 417 -3.11 2.53 -3.06
CA MET A 417 -3.20 1.50 -2.01
C MET A 417 -2.37 0.26 -2.30
N ASN A 418 -1.90 -0.42 -1.25
CA ASN A 418 -1.38 -1.79 -1.31
C ASN A 418 -1.41 -2.46 0.07
N CYS A 419 -0.78 -3.65 0.24
CA CYS A 419 -0.52 -4.23 1.57
C CYS A 419 0.95 -4.15 2.00
N TYR A 420 1.84 -3.64 1.14
CA TYR A 420 3.28 -3.64 1.38
C TYR A 420 3.65 -2.80 2.62
N TRP A 421 2.99 -1.65 2.79
CA TRP A 421 3.20 -0.73 3.92
C TRP A 421 2.27 -1.00 5.12
N GLU A 422 1.47 -2.09 5.13
CA GLU A 422 0.63 -2.49 6.28
C GLU A 422 1.47 -2.82 7.53
N SER A 423 2.75 -3.17 7.34
CA SER A 423 3.68 -3.42 8.43
C SER A 423 5.05 -2.80 8.19
N GLU A 424 5.71 -2.44 9.29
CA GLU A 424 7.17 -2.22 9.34
C GLU A 424 7.93 -3.42 8.78
N ALA A 425 9.18 -3.19 8.36
CA ALA A 425 10.02 -4.22 7.76
C ALA A 425 10.22 -5.45 8.68
N PRO A 426 10.16 -6.70 8.17
CA PRO A 426 10.02 -7.06 6.76
C PRO A 426 8.60 -6.88 6.22
N HIS A 427 8.48 -6.19 5.08
CA HIS A 427 7.23 -5.99 4.36
C HIS A 427 6.71 -7.31 3.76
N LEU A 428 5.41 -7.37 3.50
CA LEU A 428 4.74 -8.55 2.96
C LEU A 428 5.22 -8.88 1.54
N ASP A 429 5.45 -10.17 1.26
CA ASP A 429 5.76 -10.64 -0.10
C ASP A 429 4.50 -10.72 -0.99
N SER A 430 4.70 -10.71 -2.30
CA SER A 430 3.63 -10.65 -3.31
C SER A 430 2.60 -11.78 -3.15
N ARG A 431 3.04 -12.95 -2.65
CA ARG A 431 2.17 -14.09 -2.34
C ARG A 431 1.27 -13.76 -1.16
N GLU A 432 1.81 -13.30 -0.03
CA GLU A 432 1.01 -12.95 1.14
C GLU A 432 -0.01 -11.85 0.82
N GLN A 433 0.38 -10.83 0.05
CA GLN A 433 -0.56 -9.79 -0.38
C GLN A 433 -1.66 -10.34 -1.30
N CYS A 434 -1.32 -11.22 -2.25
CA CYS A 434 -2.29 -11.94 -3.09
C CYS A 434 -3.30 -12.73 -2.24
N LEU A 435 -2.83 -13.46 -1.22
CA LEU A 435 -3.68 -14.26 -0.34
C LEU A 435 -4.67 -13.39 0.47
N ARG A 436 -4.31 -12.14 0.80
CA ARG A 436 -5.19 -11.19 1.48
C ARG A 436 -6.25 -10.63 0.53
N ILE A 437 -5.87 -10.16 -0.65
CA ILE A 437 -6.83 -9.52 -1.60
C ILE A 437 -7.77 -10.51 -2.30
N THR A 438 -7.45 -11.80 -2.30
CA THR A 438 -8.27 -12.90 -2.83
C THR A 438 -9.18 -13.55 -1.77
N GLY A 439 -9.14 -13.10 -0.52
CA GLY A 439 -9.91 -13.71 0.57
C GLY A 439 -9.40 -15.06 1.07
N GLN A 440 -8.26 -15.57 0.57
CA GLN A 440 -7.66 -16.82 1.05
C GLN A 440 -7.13 -16.73 2.50
N LYS A 441 -7.09 -15.52 3.08
CA LYS A 441 -6.76 -15.24 4.49
C LYS A 441 -7.96 -14.70 5.29
N TRP A 442 -9.17 -15.18 4.99
CA TRP A 442 -10.41 -14.58 5.51
C TRP A 442 -10.52 -14.52 7.04
N GLN A 443 -9.91 -15.46 7.78
CA GLN A 443 -9.94 -15.48 9.24
C GLN A 443 -9.25 -14.26 9.88
N THR A 444 -8.28 -13.66 9.18
CA THR A 444 -7.49 -12.53 9.70
C THR A 444 -7.67 -11.24 8.91
N TYR A 445 -8.06 -11.31 7.63
CA TYR A 445 -8.19 -10.14 6.76
C TYR A 445 -9.61 -9.93 6.18
N GLY A 446 -10.56 -10.84 6.45
CA GLY A 446 -11.91 -10.82 5.86
C GLY A 446 -11.90 -11.16 4.36
N SER A 447 -12.89 -10.69 3.60
CA SER A 447 -12.99 -10.94 2.16
C SER A 447 -11.84 -10.32 1.33
N GLY A 448 -11.05 -9.43 1.93
CA GLY A 448 -9.97 -8.69 1.30
C GLY A 448 -10.41 -7.25 0.98
N PRO A 449 -9.46 -6.30 0.96
CA PRO A 449 -9.77 -4.87 0.87
C PRO A 449 -10.43 -4.53 -0.47
N LEU A 450 -9.99 -5.16 -1.56
CA LEU A 450 -10.51 -4.92 -2.90
C LEU A 450 -11.97 -5.37 -3.07
N VAL A 451 -12.36 -6.51 -2.47
CA VAL A 451 -13.77 -6.94 -2.42
C VAL A 451 -14.60 -5.92 -1.67
N LYS A 452 -14.08 -5.44 -0.52
CA LYS A 452 -14.77 -4.45 0.30
C LYS A 452 -14.95 -3.14 -0.45
N ILE A 453 -13.90 -2.61 -1.07
CA ILE A 453 -13.94 -1.38 -1.89
C ILE A 453 -14.89 -1.52 -3.08
N ASN A 454 -14.90 -2.67 -3.77
CA ASN A 454 -15.86 -2.94 -4.84
C ASN A 454 -17.31 -2.81 -4.34
N SER A 455 -17.62 -3.30 -3.13
CA SER A 455 -18.96 -3.20 -2.51
C SER A 455 -19.35 -1.81 -1.97
N MET A 456 -18.38 -0.90 -1.77
CA MET A 456 -18.61 0.40 -1.11
C MET A 456 -19.11 1.48 -2.08
N GLU A 457 -20.39 1.83 -2.03
CA GLU A 457 -21.01 2.85 -2.90
C GLU A 457 -20.32 4.23 -2.83
N ASN A 458 -19.75 4.58 -1.68
CA ASN A 458 -19.05 5.84 -1.45
C ASN A 458 -17.65 5.90 -2.07
N ILE A 459 -17.06 4.76 -2.47
CA ILE A 459 -15.79 4.71 -3.21
C ILE A 459 -16.10 4.55 -4.69
N GLU A 460 -15.75 5.56 -5.49
CA GLU A 460 -15.95 5.56 -6.95
C GLU A 460 -14.80 4.89 -7.69
N ARG A 461 -13.56 5.07 -7.20
CA ARG A 461 -12.34 4.57 -7.86
C ARG A 461 -11.28 4.10 -6.87
N TYR A 462 -10.45 3.14 -7.29
CA TYR A 462 -9.21 2.77 -6.60
C TYR A 462 -8.10 2.38 -7.58
N ALA A 463 -6.84 2.61 -7.21
CA ALA A 463 -5.67 2.15 -7.95
C ALA A 463 -4.62 1.52 -7.02
N TRP A 464 -3.93 0.49 -7.51
CA TRP A 464 -2.92 -0.24 -6.75
C TRP A 464 -1.53 0.36 -6.91
N TRP A 465 -0.80 0.53 -5.80
CA TRP A 465 0.60 0.97 -5.80
C TRP A 465 1.57 -0.22 -5.69
N ASP A 466 2.29 -0.61 -6.73
CA ASP A 466 2.34 -0.02 -8.07
C ASP A 466 2.27 -1.13 -9.15
N THR A 467 2.01 -0.74 -10.39
CA THR A 467 2.04 -1.68 -11.52
C THR A 467 3.44 -2.24 -11.70
N TRP A 468 4.46 -1.37 -11.66
CA TRP A 468 5.86 -1.77 -11.51
C TRP A 468 6.67 -0.70 -10.75
N HIS A 469 7.32 -1.08 -9.65
CA HIS A 469 8.24 -0.17 -8.95
C HIS A 469 9.53 -0.88 -8.48
N PRO A 470 10.72 -0.31 -8.73
CA PRO A 470 11.97 -1.04 -8.55
C PRO A 470 12.40 -1.23 -7.09
N GLU A 471 11.85 -0.42 -6.17
CA GLU A 471 12.24 -0.42 -4.75
C GLU A 471 11.47 -1.47 -3.93
N ILE A 472 10.24 -1.80 -4.33
CA ILE A 472 9.34 -2.71 -3.58
C ILE A 472 9.39 -4.16 -4.08
N LYS A 473 10.38 -4.54 -4.91
CA LYS A 473 10.48 -5.87 -5.55
C LYS A 473 10.24 -7.03 -4.57
N PRO A 474 9.40 -8.05 -4.92
CA PRO A 474 8.60 -8.22 -6.13
C PRO A 474 7.12 -7.78 -5.96
N ASN A 475 6.85 -6.76 -5.13
CA ASN A 475 5.51 -6.40 -4.67
C ASN A 475 4.79 -5.38 -5.58
N TYR A 476 4.77 -5.70 -6.86
CA TYR A 476 4.11 -4.93 -7.91
C TYR A 476 3.21 -5.85 -8.74
N LEU A 477 2.31 -5.30 -9.55
CA LEU A 477 1.34 -6.11 -10.31
C LEU A 477 1.99 -6.98 -11.39
N THR A 478 2.99 -6.48 -12.13
CA THR A 478 3.61 -7.22 -13.24
C THR A 478 5.13 -7.09 -13.28
N TYR A 479 5.80 -8.13 -13.79
CA TYR A 479 7.22 -8.03 -14.14
C TYR A 479 7.40 -7.17 -15.42
N LEU A 480 8.60 -6.66 -15.69
CA LEU A 480 8.90 -5.89 -16.92
C LEU A 480 8.68 -6.69 -18.21
N GLY A 481 8.73 -8.02 -18.14
CA GLY A 481 8.38 -8.93 -19.24
C GLY A 481 6.87 -9.17 -19.42
N GLY A 482 6.01 -8.46 -18.69
CA GLY A 482 4.55 -8.55 -18.77
C GLY A 482 3.89 -9.56 -17.84
N GLN A 483 4.60 -10.64 -17.48
CA GLN A 483 4.09 -11.70 -16.61
C GLN A 483 3.50 -11.14 -15.29
N LEU A 484 2.25 -11.52 -15.00
CA LEU A 484 1.59 -11.24 -13.73
C LEU A 484 2.35 -11.87 -12.55
N THR A 485 2.65 -11.07 -11.54
CA THR A 485 3.04 -11.56 -10.21
C THR A 485 1.84 -12.24 -9.53
N PRO A 486 2.00 -12.92 -8.38
CA PRO A 486 0.85 -13.32 -7.57
C PRO A 486 -0.14 -12.18 -7.32
N ILE A 487 0.35 -11.02 -6.88
CA ILE A 487 -0.52 -9.90 -6.57
C ILE A 487 -1.21 -9.33 -7.81
N GLY A 488 -0.56 -9.35 -8.98
CA GLY A 488 -1.21 -9.02 -10.26
C GLY A 488 -2.41 -9.91 -10.58
N ARG A 489 -2.29 -11.23 -10.33
CA ARG A 489 -3.41 -12.18 -10.50
C ARG A 489 -4.53 -11.93 -9.50
N GLY A 490 -4.20 -11.70 -8.22
CA GLY A 490 -5.18 -11.33 -7.19
C GLY A 490 -5.87 -9.99 -7.46
N TYR A 491 -5.18 -9.05 -8.11
CA TYR A 491 -5.73 -7.75 -8.50
C TYR A 491 -6.72 -7.85 -9.68
N MET A 492 -6.52 -8.80 -10.60
CA MET A 492 -7.48 -9.10 -11.67
C MET A 492 -8.72 -9.86 -11.19
N SER A 493 -8.61 -10.60 -10.09
CA SER A 493 -9.71 -11.39 -9.52
C SER A 493 -9.88 -11.16 -8.00
N PRO A 494 -10.28 -9.94 -7.57
CA PRO A 494 -10.53 -9.65 -6.16
C PRO A 494 -11.54 -10.62 -5.52
N GLY A 495 -11.17 -11.21 -4.38
CA GLY A 495 -12.04 -12.14 -3.65
C GLY A 495 -12.24 -13.52 -4.25
N ASP A 496 -11.50 -13.89 -5.30
CA ASP A 496 -11.54 -15.24 -5.86
C ASP A 496 -10.50 -16.15 -5.15
N PRO A 497 -10.92 -17.07 -4.27
CA PRO A 497 -10.00 -17.94 -3.55
C PRO A 497 -9.36 -19.02 -4.43
N SER A 498 -9.77 -19.17 -5.70
CA SER A 498 -9.15 -20.10 -6.65
C SER A 498 -7.88 -19.54 -7.31
N VAL A 499 -7.60 -18.23 -7.15
CA VAL A 499 -6.41 -17.58 -7.69
C VAL A 499 -5.15 -18.22 -7.12
N ASN A 500 -4.31 -18.75 -8.01
CA ASN A 500 -3.00 -19.24 -7.62
C ASN A 500 -2.10 -18.08 -7.17
N CYS A 501 -1.86 -17.95 -5.87
CA CYS A 501 -0.97 -16.94 -5.26
C CYS A 501 0.50 -17.37 -5.14
N ASP A 502 0.91 -18.55 -5.61
CA ASP A 502 2.30 -18.96 -5.55
C ASP A 502 3.17 -18.24 -6.60
N ILE A 503 4.42 -17.96 -6.25
CA ILE A 503 5.38 -17.39 -7.21
C ILE A 503 5.71 -18.49 -8.23
N PRO A 504 5.56 -18.25 -9.55
CA PRO A 504 5.86 -19.27 -10.56
C PRO A 504 7.34 -19.63 -10.56
N GLY A 505 7.64 -20.93 -10.67
CA GLY A 505 9.00 -21.47 -10.62
C GLY A 505 9.41 -21.95 -9.21
N VAL A 506 10.71 -22.22 -9.04
CA VAL A 506 11.28 -22.63 -7.75
C VAL A 506 11.82 -21.41 -7.02
N LYS A 507 11.36 -21.14 -5.79
CA LYS A 507 11.98 -20.12 -4.92
C LYS A 507 13.33 -20.66 -4.42
N TYR A 508 14.42 -20.00 -4.81
CA TYR A 508 15.73 -20.14 -4.16
C TYR A 508 15.98 -18.93 -3.27
N TYR A 509 16.20 -19.12 -1.98
CA TYR A 509 16.56 -18.03 -1.08
C TYR A 509 18.09 -17.91 -1.03
N ALA A 510 18.62 -16.70 -1.17
CA ALA A 510 20.08 -16.46 -1.12
C ALA A 510 20.72 -16.90 0.21
N LYS A 511 19.97 -16.86 1.33
CA LYS A 511 20.41 -17.37 2.64
C LYS A 511 20.63 -18.88 2.69
N ASP A 512 19.99 -19.63 1.79
CA ASP A 512 20.04 -21.10 1.72
C ASP A 512 21.05 -21.57 0.65
N ALA A 513 21.69 -20.63 -0.07
CA ALA A 513 22.73 -20.89 -1.05
C ALA A 513 24.12 -20.75 -0.42
N SER A 514 24.99 -21.74 -0.62
CA SER A 514 26.43 -21.61 -0.37
C SER A 514 27.12 -21.07 -1.61
N LEU A 515 27.93 -20.01 -1.44
CA LEU A 515 28.59 -19.36 -2.56
C LEU A 515 30.07 -19.78 -2.61
N THR A 516 30.50 -20.33 -3.75
CA THR A 516 31.87 -20.80 -3.97
C THR A 516 32.52 -19.99 -5.09
N GLY A 517 33.47 -19.13 -4.70
CA GLY A 517 34.15 -18.20 -5.62
C GLY A 517 33.75 -16.73 -5.40
N PRO A 518 34.10 -15.83 -6.32
CA PRO A 518 33.68 -14.43 -6.26
C PRO A 518 32.20 -14.30 -6.63
N ALA A 519 31.41 -13.70 -5.75
CA ALA A 519 30.05 -13.28 -6.05
C ALA A 519 30.05 -11.99 -6.89
N GLU A 520 29.15 -11.90 -7.88
CA GLU A 520 28.77 -10.61 -8.46
C GLU A 520 27.25 -10.39 -8.42
N LEU A 521 26.85 -9.16 -8.07
CA LEU A 521 25.47 -8.71 -8.18
C LEU A 521 25.18 -8.32 -9.63
N PHE A 522 24.08 -8.84 -10.18
CA PHE A 522 23.60 -8.47 -11.50
C PHE A 522 22.08 -8.27 -11.52
N THR A 523 21.61 -7.29 -12.26
CA THR A 523 20.17 -7.03 -12.41
C THR A 523 19.61 -7.87 -13.55
N CYS A 524 18.66 -8.77 -13.25
CA CYS A 524 17.91 -9.50 -14.26
C CYS A 524 16.98 -8.52 -15.02
N PHE A 525 17.23 -8.28 -16.31
CA PHE A 525 16.50 -7.27 -17.09
C PHE A 525 14.99 -7.52 -17.20
N GLY A 526 14.55 -8.79 -17.22
CA GLY A 526 13.13 -9.15 -17.37
C GLY A 526 12.26 -8.91 -16.12
N THR A 527 12.88 -8.83 -14.94
CA THR A 527 12.20 -8.63 -13.64
C THR A 527 12.65 -7.34 -12.93
N GLY A 528 13.80 -6.80 -13.32
CA GLY A 528 14.53 -5.77 -12.59
C GLY A 528 15.20 -6.28 -11.30
N THR A 529 15.08 -7.56 -10.96
CA THR A 529 15.57 -8.11 -9.69
C THR A 529 17.10 -8.22 -9.69
N GLU A 530 17.75 -7.73 -8.64
CA GLU A 530 19.16 -8.01 -8.39
C GLU A 530 19.32 -9.44 -7.90
N MET A 531 20.21 -10.18 -8.55
CA MET A 531 20.54 -11.57 -8.23
C MET A 531 22.05 -11.68 -8.02
N ILE A 532 22.46 -12.70 -7.30
CA ILE A 532 23.86 -13.06 -7.13
C ILE A 532 24.18 -14.19 -8.12
N ARG A 533 25.32 -14.12 -8.79
CA ARG A 533 25.94 -15.26 -9.50
C ARG A 533 27.39 -15.46 -9.05
#